data_AF-K9RCE0-F1
#
_entry.id   AF-K9RCE0-F1
#
_cell.length_a   1.000
_cell.length_b   1.000
_cell.length_c   1.000
_cell.angle_alpha   90.00
_cell.angle_beta   90.00
_cell.angle_gamma   90.00
#
_symmetry.space_group_name_H-M   'P 1'
#
loop_
_entity.id
_entity.type
_entity.pdbx_description
1 polymer ?
#
loop_
_entity_poly.entity_id
_entity_poly.type
_entity_poly.pdbx_seq_one_letter_code
_entity_poly.pdbx_strand_id
1 'polypeptide(L)'
;MTDSQASTPSQGILKTNSDTINTVNIRSGPSLNRRVIHEGKEGDKVKILDQTKPAGDTHAWYKVKFGSEADDIGWVREDVIELTYTNPADASTLLYFATDSRTVRIYAEENQIYMNVYNNRAEKTELYAVEATRLPKVDAESKFKSYVAIKDNTAYYVRFIPFGEVDFIINNATNGNITLQEKGFRASGGEYQKQ
;
A
#
# COMPACT_ATOMS: atom_id res chain seq x y z
N MET A 1 -14.10 -8.97 15.94
CA MET A 1 -14.21 -8.48 14.55
C MET A 1 -13.04 -7.57 14.33
N THR A 2 -11.99 -8.05 13.67
CA THR A 2 -10.82 -7.26 13.35
C THR A 2 -11.11 -6.55 12.04
N ASP A 3 -11.41 -5.26 12.10
CA ASP A 3 -11.39 -4.42 10.90
C ASP A 3 -10.00 -4.55 10.29
N SER A 4 -9.95 -5.14 9.10
CA SER A 4 -8.79 -5.14 8.23
C SER A 4 -8.51 -3.68 7.88
N GLN A 5 -7.59 -3.04 8.61
CA GLN A 5 -7.03 -1.74 8.25
C GLN A 5 -6.29 -1.91 6.91
N ALA A 6 -7.03 -1.77 5.81
CA ALA A 6 -6.44 -1.56 4.51
C ALA A 6 -5.75 -0.20 4.57
N SER A 7 -4.42 -0.23 4.62
CA SER A 7 -3.65 0.99 4.54
C SER A 7 -3.82 1.59 3.13
N THR A 8 -4.35 2.81 3.14
CA THR A 8 -4.70 3.56 1.94
C THR A 8 -3.67 4.66 1.71
N PRO A 9 -3.46 5.09 0.45
CA PRO A 9 -2.74 6.34 0.18
C PRO A 9 -3.26 7.45 1.10
N SER A 10 -2.42 8.34 1.60
CA SER A 10 -2.90 9.37 2.52
C SER A 10 -3.70 10.48 1.80
N GLN A 11 -3.46 10.66 0.50
CA GLN A 11 -4.05 11.71 -0.31
C GLN A 11 -4.33 11.24 -1.74
N GLY A 12 -5.18 11.97 -2.43
CA GLY A 12 -5.36 11.87 -3.88
C GLY A 12 -5.67 13.22 -4.51
N ILE A 13 -5.51 13.27 -5.82
CA ILE A 13 -5.84 14.40 -6.67
C ILE A 13 -6.94 13.93 -7.61
N LEU A 14 -8.07 14.65 -7.64
CA LEU A 14 -9.15 14.33 -8.55
C LEU A 14 -8.69 14.57 -9.99
N LYS A 15 -8.98 13.62 -10.87
CA LYS A 15 -8.72 13.72 -12.31
C LYS A 15 -9.96 13.32 -13.07
N THR A 16 -10.08 13.75 -14.32
CA THR A 16 -11.19 13.29 -15.16
C THR A 16 -10.73 12.18 -16.08
N ASN A 17 -11.69 11.35 -16.47
CA ASN A 17 -11.54 10.32 -17.50
C ASN A 17 -12.25 10.75 -18.80
N SER A 18 -12.44 12.06 -19.00
CA SER A 18 -13.17 12.67 -20.11
C SER A 18 -12.46 13.92 -20.60
N ASP A 19 -12.30 14.04 -21.91
CA ASP A 19 -11.64 15.20 -22.54
C ASP A 19 -12.48 16.49 -22.50
N THR A 20 -13.77 16.39 -22.14
CA THR A 20 -14.72 17.51 -22.19
C THR A 20 -15.34 17.85 -20.85
N ILE A 21 -15.20 16.97 -19.85
CA ILE A 21 -15.76 17.16 -18.51
C ILE A 21 -14.58 17.34 -17.55
N ASN A 22 -14.55 18.46 -16.84
CA ASN A 22 -13.52 18.82 -15.87
C ASN A 22 -13.97 18.64 -14.40
N THR A 23 -15.10 17.96 -14.20
CA THR A 23 -15.68 17.69 -12.88
C THR A 23 -15.73 16.20 -12.56
N VAL A 24 -15.65 15.89 -11.27
CA VAL A 24 -15.64 14.53 -10.73
C VAL A 24 -16.80 14.38 -9.74
N ASN A 25 -17.65 13.40 -10.01
CA ASN A 25 -18.77 13.07 -9.14
C ASN A 25 -18.29 12.36 -7.87
N ILE A 26 -18.56 12.97 -6.71
CA ILE A 26 -18.37 12.33 -5.40
C ILE A 26 -19.73 11.77 -4.96
N ARG A 27 -19.78 10.47 -4.72
CA ARG A 27 -21.04 9.73 -4.48
C ARG A 27 -21.20 9.31 -3.03
N SER A 28 -22.45 9.06 -2.62
CA SER A 28 -22.77 8.61 -1.26
C SER A 28 -22.33 7.17 -0.95
N GLY A 29 -21.81 6.43 -1.94
CA GLY A 29 -21.35 5.06 -1.77
C GLY A 29 -20.58 4.56 -3.00
N PRO A 30 -19.90 3.41 -2.88
CA PRO A 30 -18.99 2.88 -3.90
C PRO A 30 -19.74 2.21 -5.07
N SER A 31 -20.53 2.98 -5.82
CA SER A 31 -21.24 2.50 -7.02
C SER A 31 -21.74 3.69 -7.85
N LEU A 32 -21.78 3.53 -9.17
CA LEU A 32 -22.36 4.50 -10.09
C LEU A 32 -23.85 4.77 -9.86
N ASN A 33 -24.57 3.84 -9.21
CA ASN A 33 -26.00 3.98 -8.91
C ASN A 33 -26.26 4.76 -7.61
N ARG A 34 -25.22 5.09 -6.85
CA ARG A 34 -25.36 5.92 -5.64
C ARG A 34 -25.49 7.39 -6.03
N ARG A 35 -26.29 8.15 -5.28
CA ARG A 35 -26.49 9.57 -5.58
C ARG A 35 -25.16 10.32 -5.52
N VAL A 36 -25.01 11.30 -6.40
CA VAL A 36 -23.96 12.31 -6.30
C VAL A 36 -24.30 13.22 -5.12
N ILE A 37 -23.34 13.41 -4.21
CA ILE A 37 -23.48 14.27 -3.02
C ILE A 37 -22.62 15.52 -3.11
N HIS A 38 -21.59 15.50 -3.96
CA HIS A 38 -20.74 16.64 -4.25
C HIS A 38 -20.12 16.48 -5.64
N GLU A 39 -19.69 17.59 -6.21
CA GLU A 39 -18.95 17.63 -7.48
C GLU A 39 -17.62 18.34 -7.22
N GLY A 40 -16.52 17.59 -7.33
CA GLY A 40 -15.17 18.14 -7.26
C GLY A 40 -14.68 18.55 -8.65
N LYS A 41 -13.64 19.37 -8.70
CA LYS A 41 -12.95 19.75 -9.94
C LYS A 41 -11.68 18.94 -10.12
N GLU A 42 -11.28 18.78 -11.37
CA GLU A 42 -9.95 18.27 -11.69
C GLU A 42 -8.86 19.10 -10.99
N GLY A 43 -7.89 18.41 -10.39
CA GLY A 43 -6.83 19.01 -9.59
C GLY A 43 -7.17 19.20 -8.10
N ASP A 44 -8.43 19.03 -7.70
CA ASP A 44 -8.81 19.14 -6.28
C ASP A 44 -8.12 18.04 -5.46
N LYS A 45 -7.58 18.45 -4.31
CA LYS A 45 -6.94 17.53 -3.36
C LYS A 45 -7.97 16.95 -2.41
N VAL A 46 -7.89 15.65 -2.20
CA VAL A 46 -8.74 14.94 -1.25
C VAL A 46 -7.89 14.07 -0.33
N LYS A 47 -8.35 13.86 0.90
CA LYS A 47 -7.78 12.85 1.79
C LYS A 47 -8.47 11.52 1.52
N ILE A 48 -7.71 10.44 1.41
CA ILE A 48 -8.30 9.10 1.33
C ILE A 48 -8.51 8.58 2.74
N LEU A 49 -9.67 7.98 2.97
CA LEU A 49 -10.07 7.42 4.25
C LEU A 49 -10.20 5.89 4.20
N ASP A 50 -10.57 5.35 3.03
CA ASP A 50 -10.81 3.92 2.86
C ASP A 50 -10.80 3.56 1.37
N GLN A 51 -10.70 2.26 1.07
CA GLN A 51 -10.77 1.71 -0.27
C GLN A 51 -11.60 0.42 -0.26
N THR A 52 -12.45 0.24 -1.26
CA THR A 52 -13.15 -1.01 -1.49
C THR A 52 -13.23 -1.33 -2.98
N LYS A 53 -13.31 -2.61 -3.34
CA LYS A 53 -13.61 -3.05 -4.70
C LYS A 53 -14.85 -3.95 -4.65
N PRO A 54 -16.06 -3.39 -4.87
CA PRO A 54 -17.29 -4.17 -4.85
C PRO A 54 -17.26 -5.30 -5.87
N ALA A 55 -17.83 -6.45 -5.51
CA ALA A 55 -17.95 -7.58 -6.43
C ALA A 55 -18.71 -7.17 -7.70
N GLY A 56 -18.14 -7.50 -8.86
CA GLY A 56 -18.70 -7.14 -10.17
C GLY A 56 -18.32 -5.74 -10.68
N ASP A 57 -17.63 -4.92 -9.89
CA ASP A 57 -17.05 -3.68 -10.39
C ASP A 57 -15.63 -3.92 -10.95
N THR A 58 -15.33 -3.31 -12.10
CA THR A 58 -14.00 -3.38 -12.70
C THR A 58 -13.00 -2.49 -11.97
N HIS A 59 -13.49 -1.43 -11.32
CA HIS A 59 -12.68 -0.42 -10.62
C HIS A 59 -12.82 -0.51 -9.11
N ALA A 60 -11.76 -0.15 -8.39
CA ALA A 60 -11.87 0.17 -6.97
C ALA A 60 -12.62 1.51 -6.76
N TRP A 61 -13.06 1.71 -5.53
CA TRP A 61 -13.66 2.93 -5.02
C TRP A 61 -12.91 3.40 -3.79
N TYR A 62 -12.69 4.70 -3.71
CA TYR A 62 -11.98 5.36 -2.63
C TYR A 62 -12.94 6.23 -1.85
N LYS A 63 -13.00 6.01 -0.54
CA LYS A 63 -13.69 6.91 0.38
C LYS A 63 -12.79 8.11 0.59
N VAL A 64 -13.30 9.30 0.33
CA VAL A 64 -12.53 10.53 0.33
C VAL A 64 -13.16 11.57 1.23
N LYS A 65 -12.33 12.37 1.88
CA LYS A 65 -12.72 13.64 2.50
C LYS A 65 -12.31 14.78 1.59
N PHE A 66 -13.30 15.56 1.14
CA PHE A 66 -13.14 16.58 0.09
C PHE A 66 -13.24 18.02 0.59
N GLY A 67 -13.62 18.22 1.86
CA GLY A 67 -13.71 19.54 2.49
C GLY A 67 -13.36 19.51 3.97
N SER A 68 -13.50 20.64 4.66
CA SER A 68 -13.16 20.79 6.08
C SER A 68 -14.20 20.18 7.01
N GLU A 69 -15.48 20.18 6.63
CA GLU A 69 -16.58 19.76 7.50
C GLU A 69 -16.58 18.25 7.73
N ALA A 70 -17.03 17.80 8.90
CA ALA A 70 -16.98 16.38 9.27
C ALA A 70 -17.70 15.48 8.24
N ASP A 71 -18.77 16.00 7.64
CA ASP A 71 -19.64 15.29 6.69
C ASP A 71 -19.21 15.44 5.22
N ASP A 72 -18.10 16.15 4.94
CA ASP A 72 -17.52 16.27 3.59
C ASP A 72 -16.82 14.97 3.17
N ILE A 73 -17.54 13.86 3.22
CA ILE A 73 -17.06 12.50 2.99
C ILE A 73 -17.92 11.83 1.93
N GLY A 74 -17.29 11.24 0.93
CA GLY A 74 -17.97 10.48 -0.10
C GLY A 74 -17.06 9.48 -0.79
N TRP A 75 -17.47 8.98 -1.95
CA TRP A 75 -16.76 7.96 -2.70
C TRP A 75 -16.51 8.39 -4.13
N VAL A 76 -15.28 8.19 -4.60
CA VAL A 76 -14.86 8.37 -6.00
C VAL A 76 -14.31 7.06 -6.55
N ARG A 77 -14.38 6.88 -7.86
CA ARG A 77 -13.92 5.65 -8.52
C ARG A 77 -12.43 5.76 -8.88
N GLU A 78 -11.73 4.63 -8.95
CA GLU A 78 -10.29 4.52 -9.21
C GLU A 78 -9.81 5.27 -10.46
N ASP A 79 -10.63 5.35 -11.50
CA ASP A 79 -10.28 6.00 -12.78
C ASP A 79 -10.43 7.52 -12.78
N VAL A 80 -11.01 8.12 -11.73
CA VAL A 80 -11.19 9.58 -11.57
C VAL A 80 -10.42 10.16 -10.39
N ILE A 81 -9.43 9.41 -9.90
CA ILE A 81 -8.52 9.86 -8.85
C ILE A 81 -7.11 9.37 -9.13
N GLU A 82 -6.14 10.25 -8.93
CA GLU A 82 -4.73 9.91 -8.86
C GLU A 82 -4.32 9.84 -7.39
N LEU A 83 -3.78 8.70 -6.96
CA LEU A 83 -3.42 8.48 -5.57
C LEU A 83 -2.01 8.99 -5.33
N THR A 84 -1.84 9.80 -4.28
CA THR A 84 -0.53 10.29 -3.86
C THR A 84 -0.02 9.43 -2.72
N TYR A 85 1.10 8.75 -2.98
CA TYR A 85 1.83 7.98 -1.98
C TYR A 85 3.01 8.82 -1.52
N THR A 86 3.08 9.08 -0.21
CA THR A 86 4.24 9.75 0.37
C THR A 86 5.28 8.70 0.67
N ASN A 87 6.47 8.84 0.10
CA ASN A 87 7.58 7.97 0.46
C ASN A 87 8.05 8.30 1.88
N PRO A 88 8.31 7.27 2.71
CA PRO A 88 8.94 7.50 4.01
C PRO A 88 10.34 8.09 3.80
N ALA A 89 10.81 8.82 4.81
CA ALA A 89 12.16 9.40 4.79
C ALA A 89 13.22 8.29 4.65
N ASP A 90 14.33 8.59 3.97
CA ASP A 90 15.41 7.61 3.81
C ASP A 90 15.99 7.18 5.17
N ALA A 91 16.03 8.11 6.14
CA ALA A 91 16.48 7.84 7.50
C ALA A 91 15.57 6.86 8.28
N SER A 92 14.29 6.73 7.93
CA SER A 92 13.39 5.76 8.56
C SER A 92 13.44 4.38 7.89
N THR A 93 14.14 4.25 6.76
CA THR A 93 14.22 3.00 6.01
C THR A 93 15.10 1.97 6.74
N LEU A 94 14.47 0.88 7.17
CA LEU A 94 15.16 -0.28 7.74
C LEU A 94 15.77 -1.14 6.65
N LEU A 95 15.01 -1.42 5.59
CA LEU A 95 15.46 -2.18 4.44
C LEU A 95 14.72 -1.70 3.18
N TYR A 96 15.45 -1.48 2.10
CA TYR A 96 14.93 -1.20 0.77
C TYR A 96 15.65 -2.10 -0.23
N PHE A 97 14.91 -2.74 -1.14
CA PHE A 97 15.48 -3.54 -2.21
C PHE A 97 14.49 -3.68 -3.37
N ALA A 98 14.98 -4.13 -4.52
CA ALA A 98 14.17 -4.52 -5.65
C ALA A 98 14.31 -6.03 -5.92
N THR A 99 13.31 -6.60 -6.55
CA THR A 99 13.30 -7.94 -7.14
C THR A 99 12.96 -7.81 -8.62
N ASP A 100 12.88 -8.93 -9.34
CA ASP A 100 12.49 -8.95 -10.76
C ASP A 100 11.06 -8.45 -11.01
N SER A 101 10.20 -8.44 -10.00
CA SER A 101 8.81 -8.00 -10.14
C SER A 101 8.34 -6.99 -9.10
N ARG A 102 9.07 -6.78 -8.00
CA ARG A 102 8.68 -5.89 -6.90
C ARG A 102 9.77 -4.91 -6.48
N THR A 103 9.34 -3.80 -5.92
CA THR A 103 10.18 -2.93 -5.11
C THR A 103 9.61 -2.92 -3.70
N VAL A 104 10.44 -3.21 -2.71
CA VAL A 104 10.00 -3.40 -1.32
C VAL A 104 10.75 -2.44 -0.41
N ARG A 105 10.01 -1.79 0.49
CA ARG A 105 10.55 -0.90 1.51
C ARG A 105 9.96 -1.24 2.87
N ILE A 106 10.82 -1.51 3.84
CA ILE A 106 10.46 -1.65 5.26
C ILE A 106 11.03 -0.44 5.98
N TYR A 107 10.20 0.22 6.77
CA TYR A 107 10.57 1.45 7.48
C TYR A 107 9.88 1.52 8.84
N ALA A 108 10.43 2.34 9.74
CA ALA A 108 9.89 2.54 11.07
C ALA A 108 9.53 4.02 11.31
N GLU A 109 8.29 4.27 11.73
CA GLU A 109 7.76 5.59 12.07
C GLU A 109 6.94 5.46 13.36
N GLU A 110 7.10 6.42 14.29
CA GLU A 110 6.35 6.46 15.55
C GLU A 110 6.38 5.13 16.36
N ASN A 111 7.52 4.43 16.32
CA ASN A 111 7.73 3.14 16.99
C ASN A 111 6.93 1.96 16.40
N GLN A 112 6.33 2.13 15.23
CA GLN A 112 5.66 1.10 14.44
C GLN A 112 6.48 0.82 13.17
N ILE A 113 6.47 -0.44 12.71
CA ILE A 113 7.13 -0.84 11.46
C ILE A 113 6.07 -1.00 10.38
N TYR A 114 6.42 -0.56 9.17
CA TYR A 114 5.56 -0.61 8.00
C TYR A 114 6.28 -1.23 6.81
N MET A 115 5.51 -1.80 5.89
CA MET A 115 5.99 -2.34 4.62
C MET A 115 5.23 -1.71 3.45
N ASN A 116 6.00 -1.22 2.47
CA ASN A 116 5.53 -0.85 1.15
C ASN A 116 6.01 -1.89 0.13
N VAL A 117 5.12 -2.26 -0.78
CA VAL A 117 5.40 -3.17 -1.89
C VAL A 117 4.80 -2.56 -3.14
N TYR A 118 5.65 -2.24 -4.12
CA TYR A 118 5.25 -1.78 -5.43
C TYR A 118 5.46 -2.89 -6.46
N ASN A 119 4.44 -3.15 -7.26
CA ASN A 119 4.50 -4.07 -8.38
C ASN A 119 5.04 -3.36 -9.61
N ASN A 120 6.31 -3.63 -9.92
CA ASN A 120 7.02 -3.01 -11.04
C ASN A 120 6.41 -3.38 -12.39
N ARG A 121 5.73 -4.54 -12.51
CA ARG A 121 5.16 -5.02 -13.78
C ARG A 121 3.75 -4.50 -14.04
N ALA A 122 2.94 -4.44 -13.00
CA ALA A 122 1.59 -3.91 -13.06
C ALA A 122 1.53 -2.39 -12.81
N GLU A 123 2.69 -1.78 -12.55
CA GLU A 123 2.85 -0.37 -12.17
C GLU A 123 1.92 0.05 -11.02
N LYS A 124 1.71 -0.87 -10.06
CA LYS A 124 0.69 -0.73 -9.02
C LYS A 124 1.26 -0.94 -7.64
N THR A 125 0.86 -0.08 -6.71
CA THR A 125 1.15 -0.26 -5.28
C THR A 125 0.27 -1.39 -4.70
N GLU A 126 0.91 -2.43 -4.16
CA GLU A 126 0.25 -3.57 -3.50
C GLU A 126 0.12 -3.32 -2.00
N LEU A 127 1.20 -2.89 -1.36
CA LEU A 127 1.23 -2.44 0.03
C LEU A 127 1.72 -1.00 0.12
N TYR A 128 1.04 -0.19 0.93
CA TYR A 128 1.46 1.16 1.28
C TYR A 128 1.17 1.40 2.75
N ALA A 129 2.17 1.69 3.57
CA ALA A 129 2.05 1.85 5.02
C ALA A 129 1.30 0.70 5.71
N VAL A 130 1.47 -0.55 5.22
CA VAL A 130 0.89 -1.71 5.89
C VAL A 130 1.74 -2.03 7.11
N GLU A 131 1.14 -2.14 8.28
CA GLU A 131 1.86 -2.55 9.49
C GLU A 131 2.57 -3.89 9.26
N ALA A 132 3.83 -3.92 9.63
CA ALA A 132 4.68 -5.08 9.50
C ALA A 132 5.30 -5.44 10.85
N THR A 133 5.48 -6.74 11.05
CA THR A 133 6.03 -7.30 12.28
C THR A 133 7.42 -7.85 12.00
N ARG A 134 8.40 -7.47 12.84
CA ARG A 134 9.69 -8.16 12.88
C ARG A 134 9.51 -9.53 13.53
N LEU A 135 9.93 -10.58 12.85
CA LEU A 135 9.86 -11.94 13.38
C LEU A 135 11.09 -12.23 14.27
N PRO A 136 10.91 -12.98 15.37
CA PRO A 136 12.01 -13.40 16.19
C PRO A 136 12.96 -14.30 15.41
N LYS A 137 14.22 -14.33 15.83
CA LYS A 137 15.17 -15.32 15.29
C LYS A 137 14.70 -16.72 15.67
N VAL A 138 14.87 -17.66 14.73
CA VAL A 138 14.56 -19.08 14.94
C VAL A 138 15.49 -19.69 15.99
N ASP A 139 16.75 -19.24 16.02
CA ASP A 139 17.77 -19.62 17.01
C ASP A 139 18.79 -18.49 17.21
N ALA A 140 19.64 -18.61 18.23
CA ALA A 140 20.61 -17.59 18.59
C ALA A 140 21.69 -17.37 17.51
N GLU A 141 22.01 -18.39 16.73
CA GLU A 141 23.07 -18.39 15.72
C GLU A 141 22.59 -17.83 14.37
N SER A 142 21.27 -17.78 14.15
CA SER A 142 20.67 -17.31 12.92
C SER A 142 21.08 -15.86 12.63
N LYS A 143 21.67 -15.71 11.46
CA LYS A 143 22.06 -14.42 10.88
C LYS A 143 20.91 -13.73 10.17
N PHE A 144 19.78 -14.40 10.02
CA PHE A 144 18.63 -13.88 9.30
C PHE A 144 17.82 -12.92 10.17
N LYS A 145 17.44 -11.81 9.55
CA LYS A 145 16.38 -10.91 9.99
C LYS A 145 15.17 -11.13 9.09
N SER A 146 13.97 -11.08 9.67
CA SER A 146 12.73 -11.31 8.92
C SER A 146 11.62 -10.34 9.32
N TYR A 147 10.80 -9.97 8.34
CA TYR A 147 9.62 -9.14 8.50
C TYR A 147 8.43 -9.78 7.79
N VAL A 148 7.23 -9.56 8.31
CA VAL A 148 5.98 -9.96 7.67
C VAL A 148 4.95 -8.83 7.70
N ALA A 149 4.26 -8.61 6.60
CA ALA A 149 3.04 -7.81 6.53
C ALA A 149 1.90 -8.68 5.98
N ILE A 150 0.67 -8.48 6.45
CA ILE A 150 -0.50 -9.26 6.00
C ILE A 150 -1.60 -8.31 5.54
N LYS A 151 -2.13 -8.53 4.34
CA LYS A 151 -3.26 -7.78 3.77
C LYS A 151 -4.10 -8.69 2.89
N ASP A 152 -5.43 -8.62 3.02
CA ASP A 152 -6.39 -9.36 2.17
C ASP A 152 -6.06 -10.85 1.99
N ASN A 153 -5.81 -11.55 3.11
CA ASN A 153 -5.41 -12.98 3.15
C ASN A 153 -4.09 -13.31 2.40
N THR A 154 -3.25 -12.30 2.16
CA THR A 154 -1.94 -12.44 1.53
C THR A 154 -0.87 -11.99 2.52
N ALA A 155 0.13 -12.83 2.75
CA ALA A 155 1.27 -12.54 3.60
C ALA A 155 2.49 -12.25 2.74
N TYR A 156 3.21 -11.18 3.10
CA TYR A 156 4.39 -10.66 2.43
C TYR A 156 5.56 -10.80 3.39
N TYR A 157 6.45 -11.75 3.11
CA TYR A 157 7.62 -12.04 3.92
C TYR A 157 8.87 -11.48 3.27
N VAL A 158 9.70 -10.85 4.09
CA VAL A 158 11.07 -10.49 3.74
C VAL A 158 12.00 -11.20 4.69
N ARG A 159 13.03 -11.84 4.17
CA ARG A 159 14.09 -12.49 4.95
C ARG A 159 15.44 -12.06 4.39
N PHE A 160 16.37 -11.65 5.23
CA PHE A 160 17.68 -11.20 4.77
C PHE A 160 18.80 -11.40 5.77
N ILE A 161 20.03 -11.44 5.26
CA ILE A 161 21.26 -11.31 6.04
C ILE A 161 21.77 -9.87 5.85
N PRO A 162 22.12 -9.13 6.92
CA PRO A 162 22.75 -7.82 6.78
C PRO A 162 23.97 -7.88 5.86
N PHE A 163 24.00 -7.02 4.84
CA PHE A 163 25.03 -7.02 3.79
C PHE A 163 25.18 -8.37 3.04
N GLY A 164 24.12 -9.16 2.97
CA GLY A 164 24.10 -10.46 2.31
C GLY A 164 22.84 -10.67 1.47
N GLU A 165 22.38 -11.91 1.41
CA GLU A 165 21.19 -12.26 0.63
C GLU A 165 19.91 -11.62 1.17
N VAL A 166 19.00 -11.30 0.25
CA VAL A 166 17.63 -10.87 0.54
C VAL A 166 16.69 -11.77 -0.25
N ASP A 167 15.66 -12.29 0.42
CA ASP A 167 14.57 -13.07 -0.15
C ASP A 167 13.24 -12.37 0.12
N PHE A 168 12.39 -12.34 -0.90
CA PHE A 168 11.03 -11.85 -0.80
C PHE A 168 10.05 -12.94 -1.21
N ILE A 169 9.05 -13.18 -0.36
CA ILE A 169 8.11 -14.29 -0.51
C ILE A 169 6.69 -13.73 -0.33
N ILE A 170 5.78 -14.11 -1.22
CA ILE A 170 4.35 -13.89 -1.06
C ILE A 170 3.69 -15.27 -0.94
N ASN A 171 2.83 -15.43 0.05
CA ASN A 171 2.04 -16.63 0.22
C ASN A 171 0.62 -16.30 0.70
N ASN A 172 -0.29 -17.24 0.49
CA ASN A 172 -1.62 -17.16 1.10
C ASN A 172 -1.49 -17.29 2.63
N ALA A 173 -2.09 -16.35 3.36
CA ALA A 173 -1.96 -16.26 4.81
C ALA A 173 -2.73 -17.37 5.57
N THR A 174 -3.75 -17.96 4.94
CA THR A 174 -4.56 -19.04 5.55
C THR A 174 -3.94 -20.42 5.37
N ASN A 175 -3.52 -20.76 4.16
CA ASN A 175 -3.05 -22.12 3.83
C ASN A 175 -1.53 -22.23 3.63
N GLY A 176 -0.79 -21.11 3.62
CA GLY A 176 0.67 -21.11 3.49
C GLY A 176 1.20 -21.33 2.06
N ASN A 177 0.34 -21.50 1.05
CA ASN A 177 0.77 -21.74 -0.33
C ASN A 177 1.54 -20.53 -0.86
N ILE A 178 2.80 -20.75 -1.25
CA ILE A 178 3.67 -19.73 -1.84
C ILE A 178 3.18 -19.42 -3.25
N THR A 179 2.97 -18.14 -3.53
CA THR A 179 2.58 -17.62 -4.85
C THR A 179 3.71 -16.87 -5.54
N LEU A 180 4.69 -16.38 -4.78
CA LEU A 180 5.88 -15.72 -5.30
C LEU A 180 7.07 -15.98 -4.37
N GLN A 181 8.25 -16.24 -4.93
CA GLN A 181 9.51 -16.18 -4.22
C GLN A 181 10.59 -15.65 -5.16
N GLU A 182 11.23 -14.55 -4.79
CA GLU A 182 12.23 -13.86 -5.59
C GLU A 182 13.41 -13.41 -4.74
N LYS A 183 14.59 -13.36 -5.36
CA LYS A 183 15.80 -12.80 -4.75
C LYS A 183 15.79 -11.28 -4.87
N GLY A 184 16.21 -10.62 -3.81
CA GLY A 184 16.39 -9.17 -3.75
C GLY A 184 17.77 -8.75 -4.24
N PHE A 185 17.83 -7.59 -4.89
CA PHE A 185 19.05 -6.92 -5.31
C PHE A 185 18.99 -5.41 -4.99
N ARG A 186 20.15 -4.75 -5.05
CA ARG A 186 20.32 -3.32 -4.71
C ARG A 186 19.78 -2.99 -3.31
N ALA A 187 20.00 -3.90 -2.38
CA ALA A 187 19.54 -3.75 -1.01
C ALA A 187 20.31 -2.63 -0.27
N SER A 188 19.59 -1.88 0.56
CA SER A 188 20.09 -0.75 1.34
C SER A 188 19.18 -0.50 2.55
N GLY A 189 19.53 0.46 3.42
CA GLY A 189 18.76 0.82 4.62
C GLY A 189 19.53 0.59 5.91
N GLY A 190 18.99 1.09 7.03
CA GLY A 190 19.66 1.08 8.32
C GLY A 190 19.97 -0.32 8.86
N GLU A 191 19.23 -1.35 8.44
CA GLU A 191 19.48 -2.73 8.84
C GLU A 191 20.30 -3.56 7.85
N TYR A 192 20.58 -3.00 6.67
CA TYR A 192 21.39 -3.63 5.61
C TYR A 192 22.75 -2.93 5.51
N GLN A 193 23.50 -2.97 6.59
CA GLN A 193 24.85 -2.39 6.68
C GLN A 193 25.86 -3.47 7.06
N LYS A 194 27.14 -3.23 6.71
CA LYS A 194 28.23 -4.07 7.23
C LYS A 194 28.27 -3.88 8.74
N GLN A 195 28.20 -4.99 9.48
CA GLN A 195 28.41 -5.04 10.93
C GLN A 195 29.90 -4.96 11.24
#